data_AF-A0A423WZ07-F1
#
_entry.id   AF-A0A423WZ07-F1
#
_cell.length_a   1.000
_cell.length_b   1.000
_cell.length_c   1.000
_cell.angle_alpha   90.00
_cell.angle_beta   90.00
_cell.angle_gamma   90.00
#
_symmetry.space_group_name_H-M   'P 1'
#
loop_
_entity.id
_entity.type
_entity.pdbx_description
1 polymer ?
#
loop_
_entity_poly.entity_id
_entity_poly.type
_entity_poly.pdbx_seq_one_letter_code
_entity_poly.pdbx_strand_id
1 'polypeptide(L)'
;MEEGPFDSEQLERQWWDQLPSVPAVTTVLLRQQNRRRWKPCSLAHMFARFPRLQEVHYEPWREWEDCFQGLTDRDYLYLFESIHRLNNNLKRIVVFENFNQQYPAIRQQFLRRCDLTGCVSTRKPAPAVGRIVALASLKLEHLAASYIADASHFFEVEASWRWPNLTSLVLTSKLLTPDEDPTEIGTMLQAAAAAAMKMPQLETMEVWNGRKDLASLFKYQAFRKTQQATITWRGPWTLTMEPSVIEAWDAVMLMYDGWRLNLVQERLDKAAIKSHGDAIHYLMLSGQVLRPISLQQIRMEQKVMEDMETV
;
A
#
# COMPACT_ATOMS: atom_id res chain seq x y z
N MET A 1 -14.92 -24.41 -6.65
CA MET A 1 -13.84 -23.97 -7.55
C MET A 1 -14.05 -24.72 -8.85
N GLU A 2 -14.32 -24.02 -9.95
CA GLU A 2 -14.21 -24.64 -11.27
C GLU A 2 -12.74 -25.04 -11.47
N GLU A 3 -12.50 -26.23 -11.98
CA GLU A 3 -11.16 -26.70 -12.35
C GLU A 3 -10.59 -25.72 -13.38
N GLY A 4 -9.49 -25.06 -13.02
CA GLY A 4 -8.72 -24.26 -13.97
C GLY A 4 -8.11 -25.17 -15.05
N PRO A 5 -7.49 -24.61 -16.09
CA PRO A 5 -6.92 -25.38 -17.19
C PRO A 5 -5.70 -26.25 -16.79
N PHE A 6 -5.31 -26.26 -15.52
CA PHE A 6 -4.15 -26.98 -15.01
C PHE A 6 -4.55 -27.84 -13.81
N ASP A 7 -4.12 -29.10 -13.81
CA ASP A 7 -4.40 -30.07 -12.74
C ASP A 7 -3.68 -29.76 -11.43
N SER A 8 -2.66 -28.88 -11.47
CA SER A 8 -1.96 -28.42 -10.27
C SER A 8 -1.29 -27.05 -10.48
N GLU A 9 -0.99 -26.36 -9.38
CA GLU A 9 -0.21 -25.12 -9.42
C GLU A 9 1.21 -25.32 -9.96
N GLN A 10 1.80 -26.51 -9.76
CA GLN A 10 3.13 -26.79 -10.26
C GLN A 10 3.14 -26.83 -11.79
N LEU A 11 2.11 -27.42 -12.41
CA LEU A 11 1.95 -27.45 -13.86
C LEU A 11 1.71 -26.05 -14.42
N GLU A 12 0.89 -25.23 -13.74
CA GLU A 12 0.70 -23.82 -14.11
C GLU A 12 2.04 -23.05 -14.12
N ARG A 13 2.86 -23.21 -13.07
CA ARG A 13 4.18 -22.57 -12.96
C ARG A 13 5.14 -23.03 -14.07
N GLN A 14 5.22 -24.34 -14.30
CA GLN A 14 6.03 -24.91 -15.37
C GLN A 14 5.61 -24.40 -16.76
N TRP A 15 4.31 -24.23 -16.98
CA TRP A 15 3.80 -23.68 -18.22
C TRP A 15 4.26 -22.22 -18.42
N TRP A 16 4.17 -21.36 -17.39
CA TRP A 16 4.69 -20.00 -17.46
C TRP A 16 6.20 -19.96 -17.75
N ASP A 17 6.95 -20.87 -17.14
CA ASP A 17 8.41 -20.94 -17.31
C ASP A 17 8.84 -21.40 -18.71
N GLN A 18 7.95 -22.05 -19.46
CA GLN A 18 8.18 -22.44 -20.86
C GLN A 18 7.93 -21.30 -21.85
N LEU A 19 7.21 -20.24 -21.43
CA LEU A 19 6.93 -19.12 -22.32
C LEU A 19 8.21 -18.33 -22.66
N PRO A 20 8.33 -17.84 -23.90
CA PRO A 20 9.48 -17.06 -24.32
C PRO A 20 9.56 -15.74 -23.54
N SER A 21 10.77 -15.20 -23.44
CA SER A 21 10.96 -13.84 -22.93
C SER A 21 10.30 -12.82 -23.87
N VAL A 22 9.64 -11.81 -23.30
CA VAL A 22 8.94 -10.75 -24.01
C VAL A 22 9.54 -9.38 -23.63
N PRO A 23 10.64 -8.95 -24.26
CA PRO A 23 11.29 -7.67 -23.97
C PRO A 23 10.45 -6.44 -24.33
N ALA A 24 9.40 -6.60 -25.14
CA ALA A 24 8.52 -5.51 -25.54
C ALA A 24 7.65 -4.99 -24.38
N VAL A 25 7.45 -5.78 -23.33
CA VAL A 25 6.63 -5.39 -22.18
C VAL A 25 7.46 -4.57 -21.20
N THR A 26 7.15 -3.27 -21.10
CA THR A 26 7.76 -2.33 -20.15
C THR A 26 6.84 -1.97 -18.99
N THR A 27 5.52 -2.14 -19.16
CA THR A 27 4.52 -1.78 -18.16
C THR A 27 3.44 -2.85 -18.09
N VAL A 28 3.08 -3.26 -16.88
CA VAL A 28 1.94 -4.15 -16.63
C VAL A 28 0.88 -3.39 -15.82
N LEU A 29 -0.36 -3.44 -16.30
CA LEU A 29 -1.51 -2.80 -15.66
C LEU A 29 -2.62 -3.82 -15.45
N LEU A 30 -2.88 -4.16 -14.18
CA LEU A 30 -3.92 -5.07 -13.73
C LEU A 30 -4.89 -4.30 -12.84
N ARG A 31 -5.97 -3.77 -13.43
CA ARG A 31 -6.96 -2.92 -12.74
C ARG A 31 -7.99 -3.73 -11.98
N GLN A 32 -8.64 -3.07 -11.02
CA GLN A 32 -9.71 -3.66 -10.21
C GLN A 32 -11.00 -4.04 -10.97
N GLN A 33 -11.12 -3.71 -12.26
CA GLN A 33 -12.33 -3.90 -13.07
C GLN A 33 -12.85 -5.34 -13.06
N ASN A 34 -11.94 -6.31 -12.94
CA ASN A 34 -12.31 -7.72 -12.96
C ASN A 34 -12.77 -8.24 -11.59
N ARG A 35 -12.65 -7.42 -10.52
CA ARG A 35 -12.90 -7.77 -9.10
C ARG A 35 -12.28 -9.12 -8.70
N ARG A 36 -11.16 -9.45 -9.35
CA ARG A 36 -10.45 -10.73 -9.22
C ARG A 36 -9.00 -10.45 -8.91
N ARG A 37 -8.41 -11.38 -8.17
CA ARG A 37 -6.99 -11.41 -7.83
C ARG A 37 -6.30 -12.41 -8.76
N TRP A 38 -5.16 -12.01 -9.31
CA TRP A 38 -4.22 -12.95 -9.90
C TRP A 38 -3.44 -13.62 -8.78
N LYS A 39 -3.21 -14.93 -8.88
CA LYS A 39 -2.33 -15.63 -7.95
C LYS A 39 -0.96 -14.94 -7.95
N PRO A 40 -0.43 -14.50 -6.80
CA PRO A 40 0.86 -13.80 -6.78
C PRO A 40 2.00 -14.67 -7.32
N CYS A 41 1.94 -15.99 -7.14
CA CYS A 41 2.87 -16.94 -7.78
C CYS A 41 2.85 -16.83 -9.31
N SER A 42 1.68 -16.84 -9.95
CA SER A 42 1.56 -16.70 -11.41
C SER A 42 2.09 -15.35 -11.90
N LEU A 43 1.88 -14.27 -11.13
CA LEU A 43 2.49 -12.96 -11.43
C LEU A 43 4.01 -13.01 -11.38
N ALA A 44 4.61 -13.72 -10.43
CA ALA A 44 6.07 -13.84 -10.34
C ALA A 44 6.66 -14.50 -11.59
N HIS A 45 6.07 -15.61 -12.03
CA HIS A 45 6.53 -16.30 -13.25
C HIS A 45 6.28 -15.46 -14.51
N MET A 46 5.13 -14.78 -14.59
CA MET A 46 4.82 -13.86 -15.69
C MET A 46 5.82 -12.68 -15.75
N PHE A 47 6.10 -12.02 -14.62
CA PHE A 47 7.04 -10.88 -14.57
C PHE A 47 8.48 -11.30 -14.89
N ALA A 48 8.86 -12.53 -14.56
CA ALA A 48 10.16 -13.09 -14.96
C ALA A 48 10.31 -13.20 -16.49
N ARG A 49 9.22 -13.21 -17.26
CA ARG A 49 9.26 -13.18 -18.73
C ARG A 49 9.47 -11.77 -19.31
N PHE A 50 9.39 -10.72 -18.51
CA PHE A 50 9.44 -9.32 -18.97
C PHE A 50 10.77 -8.65 -18.55
N PRO A 51 11.89 -8.88 -19.26
CA PRO A 51 13.21 -8.42 -18.84
C PRO A 51 13.37 -6.89 -18.85
N ARG A 52 12.50 -6.18 -19.59
CA ARG A 52 12.48 -4.71 -19.67
C ARG A 52 11.32 -4.09 -18.88
N LEU A 53 10.70 -4.85 -17.96
CA LEU A 53 9.64 -4.34 -17.11
C LEU A 53 10.16 -3.21 -16.22
N GLN A 54 9.53 -2.04 -16.33
CA GLN A 54 9.85 -0.82 -15.60
C GLN A 54 8.74 -0.43 -14.63
N GLU A 55 7.48 -0.72 -14.95
CA GLU A 55 6.34 -0.31 -14.13
C GLU A 55 5.31 -1.42 -13.95
N VAL A 56 4.83 -1.59 -12.71
CA VAL A 56 3.72 -2.49 -12.38
C VAL A 56 2.65 -1.72 -11.61
N HIS A 57 1.43 -1.76 -12.13
CA HIS A 57 0.23 -1.30 -11.45
C HIS A 57 -0.70 -2.50 -11.23
N TYR A 58 -0.93 -2.85 -9.97
CA TYR A 58 -1.75 -3.99 -9.60
C TYR A 58 -2.80 -3.58 -8.56
N GLU A 59 -4.07 -3.81 -8.89
CA GLU A 59 -5.22 -3.44 -8.07
C GLU A 59 -6.02 -4.71 -7.71
N PRO A 60 -5.45 -5.65 -6.91
CA PRO A 60 -6.14 -6.89 -6.55
C PRO A 60 -7.34 -6.63 -5.66
N TRP A 61 -8.35 -7.50 -5.73
CA TRP A 61 -9.36 -7.58 -4.69
C TRP A 61 -8.82 -8.29 -3.44
N ARG A 62 -9.26 -7.87 -2.26
CA ARG A 62 -8.94 -8.47 -0.95
C ARG A 62 -9.53 -9.88 -0.80
N GLU A 63 -8.80 -10.75 -0.11
CA GLU A 63 -9.31 -12.04 0.38
C GLU A 63 -9.94 -11.86 1.77
N TRP A 64 -11.13 -12.41 1.94
CA TRP A 64 -11.96 -12.15 3.11
C TRP A 64 -11.91 -13.26 4.15
N GLU A 65 -11.52 -14.47 3.74
CA GLU A 65 -11.35 -15.59 4.65
C GLU A 65 -9.90 -15.67 5.12
N ASP A 66 -9.69 -15.68 6.45
CA ASP A 66 -8.37 -15.60 7.06
C ASP A 66 -7.42 -16.73 6.59
N CYS A 67 -7.93 -17.95 6.37
CA CYS A 67 -7.13 -19.07 5.86
C CYS A 67 -6.60 -18.80 4.44
N PHE A 68 -7.45 -18.29 3.54
CA PHE A 68 -7.06 -17.95 2.18
C PHE A 68 -6.21 -16.67 2.13
N GLN A 69 -6.43 -15.73 3.04
CA GLN A 69 -5.58 -14.55 3.18
C GLN A 69 -4.16 -14.94 3.62
N GLY A 70 -4.02 -15.89 4.57
CA GLY A 70 -2.72 -16.41 4.98
C GLY A 70 -1.96 -17.10 3.84
N LEU A 71 -2.66 -17.88 3.01
CA LEU A 71 -2.08 -18.48 1.79
C LEU A 71 -1.66 -17.40 0.79
N THR A 72 -2.49 -16.38 0.58
CA THR A 72 -2.16 -15.28 -0.33
C THR A 72 -0.95 -14.48 0.18
N ASP A 73 -0.89 -14.18 1.47
CA ASP A 73 0.24 -13.46 2.07
C ASP A 73 1.55 -14.24 1.86
N ARG A 74 1.52 -15.57 1.95
CA ARG A 74 2.66 -16.43 1.62
C ARG A 74 3.06 -16.33 0.15
N ASP A 75 2.10 -16.31 -0.76
CA ASP A 75 2.37 -16.15 -2.20
C ASP A 75 2.93 -14.76 -2.53
N TYR A 76 2.50 -13.72 -1.80
CA TYR A 76 3.10 -12.38 -1.94
C TYR A 76 4.58 -12.36 -1.56
N LEU A 77 5.00 -13.15 -0.56
CA LEU A 77 6.42 -13.33 -0.26
C LEU A 77 7.19 -13.80 -1.49
N TYR A 78 6.66 -14.83 -2.17
CA TYR A 78 7.27 -15.34 -3.39
C TYR A 78 7.29 -14.30 -4.52
N LEU A 79 6.19 -13.55 -4.71
CA LEU A 79 6.11 -12.50 -5.73
C LEU A 79 7.17 -11.42 -5.53
N PHE A 80 7.23 -10.82 -4.34
CA PHE A 80 8.16 -9.73 -4.07
C PHE A 80 9.62 -10.19 -4.01
N GLU A 81 9.88 -11.42 -3.55
CA GLU A 81 11.21 -12.02 -3.62
C GLU A 81 11.65 -12.25 -5.08
N SER A 82 10.74 -12.69 -5.96
CA SER A 82 10.98 -12.83 -7.39
C SER A 82 11.31 -11.48 -8.04
N ILE A 83 10.50 -10.44 -7.74
CA ILE A 83 10.72 -9.07 -8.22
C ILE A 83 12.12 -8.56 -7.82
N HIS A 84 12.49 -8.72 -6.54
CA HIS A 84 13.79 -8.28 -6.03
C HIS A 84 14.96 -8.92 -6.79
N ARG A 85 14.86 -10.22 -7.10
CA ARG A 85 15.91 -11.02 -7.74
C ARG A 85 15.99 -10.81 -9.25
N LEU A 86 14.84 -10.78 -9.92
CA LEU A 86 14.77 -10.92 -11.39
C LEU A 86 14.50 -9.60 -12.11
N ASN A 87 13.73 -8.68 -11.52
CA ASN A 87 13.26 -7.47 -12.20
C ASN A 87 14.12 -6.24 -11.87
N ASN A 88 15.41 -6.30 -12.22
CA ASN A 88 16.38 -5.23 -11.92
C ASN A 88 16.10 -3.88 -12.60
N ASN A 89 15.33 -3.87 -13.70
CA ASN A 89 14.94 -2.66 -14.42
C ASN A 89 13.65 -2.01 -13.88
N LEU A 90 13.02 -2.62 -12.89
CA LEU A 90 11.76 -2.14 -12.33
C LEU A 90 12.01 -0.87 -11.52
N LYS A 91 11.27 0.19 -11.87
CA LYS A 91 11.36 1.51 -11.26
C LYS A 91 10.14 1.83 -10.40
N ARG A 92 8.98 1.32 -10.78
CA ARG A 92 7.70 1.67 -10.15
C ARG A 92 6.88 0.44 -9.83
N ILE A 93 6.43 0.34 -8.58
CA ILE A 93 5.41 -0.61 -8.16
C ILE A 93 4.29 0.15 -7.47
N VAL A 94 3.06 -0.08 -7.94
CA VAL A 94 1.83 0.38 -7.30
C VAL A 94 0.95 -0.83 -7.07
N VAL A 95 0.75 -1.19 -5.81
CA VAL A 95 -0.18 -2.24 -5.39
C VAL A 95 -1.26 -1.65 -4.50
N PHE A 96 -2.51 -1.83 -4.90
CA PHE A 96 -3.67 -1.38 -4.14
C PHE A 96 -4.62 -2.56 -3.90
N GLU A 97 -4.56 -3.16 -2.71
CA GLU A 97 -5.48 -4.23 -2.33
C GLU A 97 -6.85 -3.62 -2.00
N ASN A 98 -7.73 -3.63 -2.99
CA ASN A 98 -9.05 -3.04 -2.89
C ASN A 98 -10.00 -3.94 -2.09
N PHE A 99 -10.98 -3.34 -1.43
CA PHE A 99 -12.00 -4.02 -0.65
C PHE A 99 -13.30 -3.21 -0.66
N ASN A 100 -14.39 -3.83 -0.26
CA ASN A 100 -15.65 -3.14 0.03
C ASN A 100 -16.00 -3.42 1.50
N GLN A 101 -16.18 -2.36 2.30
CA GLN A 101 -16.44 -2.46 3.74
C GLN A 101 -17.80 -3.05 4.08
N GLN A 102 -18.78 -2.94 3.17
CA GLN A 102 -20.09 -3.56 3.31
C GLN A 102 -20.08 -5.04 2.88
N TYR A 103 -19.03 -5.52 2.19
CA TYR A 103 -18.98 -6.88 1.67
C TYR A 103 -19.21 -7.97 2.74
N PRO A 104 -18.61 -7.91 3.96
CA PRO A 104 -18.90 -8.88 5.01
C PRO A 104 -20.38 -8.90 5.41
N ALA A 105 -21.01 -7.74 5.57
CA ALA A 105 -22.42 -7.62 5.95
C ALA A 105 -23.34 -8.14 4.84
N ILE A 106 -23.06 -7.80 3.57
CA ILE A 106 -23.78 -8.31 2.41
C ILE A 106 -23.64 -9.84 2.33
N ARG A 107 -22.41 -10.35 2.44
CA ARG A 107 -22.13 -11.79 2.43
C ARG A 107 -22.90 -12.53 3.52
N GLN A 108 -22.96 -11.96 4.73
CA GLN A 108 -23.74 -12.50 5.85
C GLN A 108 -25.23 -12.65 5.53
N GLN A 109 -25.83 -11.63 4.91
CA GLN A 109 -27.24 -11.63 4.55
C GLN A 109 -27.56 -12.70 3.49
N PHE A 110 -26.70 -12.83 2.48
CA PHE A 110 -26.92 -13.77 1.37
C PHE A 110 -26.58 -15.23 1.70
N LEU A 111 -25.58 -15.51 2.55
CA LEU A 111 -25.10 -16.87 2.84
C LEU A 111 -25.65 -17.47 4.15
N ARG A 112 -26.90 -17.16 4.52
CA ARG A 112 -27.65 -17.67 5.69
C ARG A 112 -26.91 -18.76 6.50
N ARG A 113 -26.29 -18.39 7.63
CA ARG A 113 -25.67 -19.27 8.65
C ARG A 113 -24.30 -19.91 8.34
N CYS A 114 -23.40 -19.26 7.59
CA CYS A 114 -21.98 -19.64 7.67
C CYS A 114 -21.31 -18.98 8.90
N ASP A 115 -20.50 -19.75 9.64
CA ASP A 115 -19.65 -19.24 10.72
C ASP A 115 -18.62 -18.26 10.13
N LEU A 116 -18.64 -17.00 10.59
CA LEU A 116 -17.76 -15.93 10.10
C LEU A 116 -16.61 -15.65 11.07
N THR A 117 -16.33 -16.57 11.98
CA THR A 117 -15.20 -16.51 12.92
C THR A 117 -13.84 -16.23 12.24
N GLY A 118 -13.73 -16.43 10.92
CA GLY A 118 -12.54 -16.11 10.11
C GLY A 118 -12.69 -14.99 9.07
N CYS A 119 -13.69 -14.09 9.16
CA CYS A 119 -13.86 -12.95 8.24
C CYS A 119 -13.73 -11.61 8.97
N VAL A 120 -12.51 -11.08 9.06
CA VAL A 120 -12.24 -9.83 9.78
C VAL A 120 -12.56 -8.62 8.90
N SER A 121 -13.36 -7.66 9.40
CA SER A 121 -13.70 -6.43 8.66
C SER A 121 -12.47 -5.61 8.26
N THR A 122 -11.43 -5.61 9.11
CA THR A 122 -10.18 -4.88 8.88
C THR A 122 -9.05 -5.83 8.48
N ARG A 123 -8.49 -5.62 7.28
CA ARG A 123 -7.34 -6.35 6.74
C ARG A 123 -6.16 -6.26 7.70
N LYS A 124 -5.59 -7.38 8.16
CA LYS A 124 -4.35 -7.46 8.95
C LYS A 124 -3.17 -7.95 8.10
N PRO A 125 -2.34 -7.06 7.51
CA PRO A 125 -1.15 -7.48 6.76
C PRO A 125 -0.22 -8.33 7.61
N ALA A 126 0.24 -9.46 7.06
CA ALA A 126 1.27 -10.25 7.73
C ALA A 126 2.60 -9.47 7.80
N PRO A 127 3.33 -9.48 8.94
CA PRO A 127 4.60 -8.76 9.07
C PRO A 127 5.62 -9.11 7.98
N ALA A 128 5.66 -10.38 7.59
CA ALA A 128 6.55 -10.86 6.53
C ALA A 128 6.29 -10.16 5.18
N VAL A 129 5.04 -9.78 4.89
CA VAL A 129 4.68 -9.06 3.65
C VAL A 129 5.22 -7.63 3.68
N GLY A 130 5.15 -6.94 4.83
CA GLY A 130 5.77 -5.61 4.99
C GLY A 130 7.27 -5.63 4.74
N ARG A 131 7.97 -6.60 5.35
CA ARG A 131 9.42 -6.78 5.18
C ARG A 131 9.83 -7.14 3.75
N ILE A 132 9.12 -8.05 3.08
CA ILE A 132 9.48 -8.42 1.70
C ILE A 132 9.21 -7.28 0.72
N VAL A 133 8.16 -6.47 0.95
CA VAL A 133 7.85 -5.28 0.14
C VAL A 133 8.98 -4.25 0.29
N ALA A 134 9.49 -4.06 1.52
CA ALA A 134 10.67 -3.24 1.76
C ALA A 134 11.89 -3.75 1.00
N LEU A 135 12.19 -5.06 1.06
CA LEU A 135 13.29 -5.67 0.31
C LEU A 135 13.15 -5.52 -1.21
N ALA A 136 11.96 -5.74 -1.76
CA ALA A 136 11.68 -5.56 -3.18
C ALA A 136 11.80 -4.11 -3.63
N SER A 137 11.62 -3.15 -2.71
CA SER A 137 11.63 -1.72 -3.03
C SER A 137 13.01 -1.08 -3.09
N LEU A 138 14.08 -1.76 -2.66
CA LEU A 138 15.43 -1.18 -2.53
C LEU A 138 15.97 -0.55 -3.81
N LYS A 139 15.58 -1.06 -4.99
CA LYS A 139 16.04 -0.57 -6.31
C LYS A 139 15.04 0.40 -6.98
N LEU A 140 13.84 0.53 -6.42
CA LEU A 140 12.74 1.28 -7.04
C LEU A 140 12.94 2.80 -6.90
N GLU A 141 12.33 3.53 -7.83
CA GLU A 141 12.15 4.98 -7.77
C GLU A 141 10.82 5.34 -7.09
N HIS A 142 9.81 4.48 -7.22
CA HIS A 142 8.47 4.71 -6.67
C HIS A 142 7.84 3.42 -6.13
N LEU A 143 7.32 3.49 -4.91
CA LEU A 143 6.53 2.43 -4.30
C LEU A 143 5.21 2.99 -3.74
N ALA A 144 4.10 2.39 -4.12
CA ALA A 144 2.85 2.49 -3.39
C ALA A 144 2.37 1.09 -3.02
N ALA A 145 2.20 0.79 -1.74
CA ALA A 145 1.68 -0.49 -1.24
C ALA A 145 0.53 -0.22 -0.25
N SER A 146 -0.69 -0.18 -0.78
CA SER A 146 -1.90 0.14 -0.01
C SER A 146 -2.64 -1.12 0.38
N TYR A 147 -2.93 -1.25 1.67
CA TYR A 147 -3.62 -2.34 2.36
C TYR A 147 -2.96 -3.73 2.31
N ILE A 148 -2.04 -3.97 1.37
CA ILE A 148 -1.27 -5.20 1.26
C ILE A 148 -0.14 -5.31 2.31
N ALA A 149 0.41 -4.18 2.74
CA ALA A 149 1.50 -4.08 3.69
C ALA A 149 1.18 -3.01 4.74
N ASP A 150 1.67 -3.22 5.96
CA ASP A 150 1.61 -2.22 7.02
C ASP A 150 2.97 -1.49 7.13
N ALA A 151 2.92 -0.17 7.30
CA ALA A 151 4.10 0.67 7.38
C ALA A 151 4.99 0.33 8.58
N SER A 152 4.41 -0.10 9.71
CA SER A 152 5.19 -0.54 10.89
C SER A 152 6.19 -1.63 10.52
N HIS A 153 5.73 -2.68 9.82
CA HIS A 153 6.57 -3.80 9.39
C HIS A 153 7.48 -3.47 8.20
N PHE A 154 7.08 -2.52 7.34
CA PHE A 154 7.96 -2.03 6.27
C PHE A 154 9.18 -1.29 6.85
N PHE A 155 8.98 -0.52 7.92
CA PHE A 155 10.04 0.27 8.58
C PHE A 155 10.87 -0.53 9.59
N GLU A 156 10.70 -1.85 9.69
CA GLU A 156 11.64 -2.76 10.37
C GLU A 156 12.93 -2.89 9.53
N VAL A 157 13.65 -1.77 9.36
CA VAL A 157 14.76 -1.62 8.41
C VAL A 157 16.01 -2.35 8.88
N GLU A 158 16.53 -3.24 8.05
CA GLU A 158 17.82 -3.89 8.30
C GLU A 158 19.00 -2.92 8.09
N ALA A 159 20.10 -3.14 8.82
CA ALA A 159 21.27 -2.26 8.77
C ALA A 159 21.83 -2.07 7.34
N SER A 160 21.83 -3.14 6.54
CA SER A 160 22.35 -3.18 5.17
C SER A 160 21.44 -2.55 4.12
N TRP A 161 20.15 -2.34 4.43
CA TRP A 161 19.18 -1.86 3.44
C TRP A 161 19.35 -0.37 3.15
N ARG A 162 19.30 -0.02 1.87
CA ARG A 162 19.38 1.35 1.35
C ARG A 162 18.51 1.51 0.12
N TRP A 163 17.93 2.69 -0.05
CA TRP A 163 17.06 3.05 -1.16
C TRP A 163 17.67 4.21 -1.95
N PRO A 164 18.72 3.96 -2.75
CA PRO A 164 19.47 5.02 -3.43
C PRO A 164 18.61 5.82 -4.42
N ASN A 165 17.53 5.25 -4.95
CA ASN A 165 16.74 5.83 -6.03
C ASN A 165 15.32 6.23 -5.62
N LEU A 166 14.86 5.84 -4.42
CA LEU A 166 13.46 5.98 -4.05
C LEU A 166 13.11 7.46 -3.83
N THR A 167 12.19 7.98 -4.65
CA THR A 167 11.71 9.36 -4.61
C THR A 167 10.33 9.47 -3.98
N SER A 168 9.50 8.44 -4.12
CA SER A 168 8.13 8.41 -3.62
C SER A 168 7.83 7.09 -2.93
N LEU A 169 7.35 7.18 -1.69
CA LEU A 169 6.91 6.05 -0.89
C LEU A 169 5.50 6.30 -0.37
N VAL A 170 4.56 5.40 -0.65
CA VAL A 170 3.21 5.46 -0.09
C VAL A 170 2.83 4.12 0.53
N LEU A 171 2.47 4.14 1.81
CA LEU A 171 2.14 2.95 2.58
C LEU A 171 0.86 3.17 3.38
N THR A 172 0.18 2.08 3.70
CA THR A 172 -0.91 2.12 4.69
C THR A 172 -0.41 1.71 6.08
N SER A 173 -1.01 2.26 7.12
CA SER A 173 -0.79 1.79 8.50
C SER A 173 -2.11 1.74 9.27
N LYS A 174 -2.35 0.63 9.97
CA LYS A 174 -3.50 0.50 10.87
C LYS A 174 -3.43 1.43 12.07
N LEU A 175 -2.23 1.78 12.50
CA LEU A 175 -2.00 2.63 13.66
C LEU A 175 -2.60 4.03 13.47
N LEU A 176 -2.82 4.47 12.23
CA LEU A 176 -3.41 5.78 11.94
C LEU A 176 -4.93 5.83 12.15
N THR A 177 -5.39 5.39 13.32
CA THR A 177 -6.78 5.51 13.78
C THR A 177 -6.85 6.22 15.14
N PRO A 178 -7.96 6.89 15.51
CA PRO A 178 -8.05 7.63 16.77
C PRO A 178 -8.00 6.76 18.03
N ASP A 179 -8.28 5.46 17.90
CA ASP A 179 -8.43 4.53 19.03
C ASP A 179 -7.11 3.81 19.38
N GLU A 180 -6.08 3.97 18.56
CA GLU A 180 -4.77 3.33 18.74
C GLU A 180 -3.87 4.18 19.65
N ASP A 181 -2.87 3.53 20.25
CA ASP A 181 -1.94 4.19 21.16
C ASP A 181 -1.06 5.22 20.41
N PRO A 182 -1.09 6.50 20.82
CA PRO A 182 -0.21 7.53 20.25
C PRO A 182 1.28 7.16 20.31
N THR A 183 1.69 6.37 21.30
CA THR A 183 3.07 5.89 21.47
C THR A 183 3.49 4.96 20.33
N GLU A 184 2.59 4.09 19.87
CA GLU A 184 2.85 3.18 18.75
C GLU A 184 2.94 3.97 17.43
N ILE A 185 2.07 4.98 17.25
CA ILE A 185 2.15 5.90 16.11
C ILE A 185 3.49 6.62 16.12
N GLY A 186 3.91 7.16 17.26
CA GLY A 186 5.21 7.83 17.42
C GLY A 186 6.38 6.92 17.06
N THR A 187 6.37 5.69 17.60
CA THR A 187 7.40 4.67 17.31
C THR A 187 7.49 4.36 15.82
N MET A 188 6.35 4.17 15.15
CA MET A 188 6.31 3.94 13.70
C MET A 188 6.85 5.16 12.92
N LEU A 189 6.50 6.38 13.32
CA LEU A 189 6.97 7.60 12.65
C LEU A 189 8.47 7.85 12.86
N GLN A 190 9.04 7.44 13.99
CA GLN A 190 10.49 7.44 14.22
C GLN A 190 11.20 6.40 13.34
N ALA A 191 10.64 5.19 13.23
CA ALA A 191 11.15 4.17 12.31
C ALA A 191 11.08 4.65 10.85
N ALA A 192 10.02 5.36 10.47
CA ALA A 192 9.88 5.99 9.17
C ALA A 192 10.96 7.05 8.92
N ALA A 193 11.28 7.90 9.90
CA ALA A 193 12.39 8.86 9.82
C ALA A 193 13.75 8.15 9.66
N ALA A 194 14.01 7.10 10.44
CA ALA A 194 15.23 6.30 10.32
C ALA A 194 15.36 5.63 8.94
N ALA A 195 14.24 5.19 8.34
CA ALA A 195 14.21 4.69 6.97
C ALA A 195 14.49 5.81 5.95
N ALA A 196 13.89 6.99 6.14
CA ALA A 196 14.08 8.16 5.28
C ALA A 196 15.56 8.61 5.24
N MET A 197 16.31 8.48 6.33
CA MET A 197 17.77 8.71 6.34
C MET A 197 18.53 7.82 5.35
N LYS A 198 17.97 6.66 4.99
CA LYS A 198 18.55 5.73 4.01
C LYS A 198 18.00 5.91 2.59
N MET A 199 17.21 6.96 2.36
CA MET A 199 16.56 7.30 1.09
C MET A 199 17.03 8.68 0.60
N PRO A 200 18.27 8.82 0.09
CA PRO A 200 18.85 10.13 -0.27
C PRO A 200 18.15 10.84 -1.43
N GLN A 201 17.28 10.15 -2.18
CA GLN A 201 16.50 10.75 -3.27
C GLN A 201 15.03 11.00 -2.90
N LEU A 202 14.64 10.78 -1.63
CA LEU A 202 13.25 10.88 -1.20
C LEU A 202 12.74 12.32 -1.37
N GLU A 203 11.61 12.44 -2.08
CA GLU A 203 10.87 13.68 -2.25
C GLU A 203 9.54 13.64 -1.51
N THR A 204 8.90 12.48 -1.40
CA THR A 204 7.62 12.33 -0.72
C THR A 204 7.49 10.97 -0.04
N MET A 205 7.08 10.98 1.24
CA MET A 205 6.66 9.80 1.97
C MET A 205 5.26 10.03 2.53
N GLU A 206 4.33 9.13 2.23
CA GLU A 206 2.94 9.20 2.70
C GLU A 206 2.58 7.90 3.43
N VAL A 207 2.26 8.00 4.71
CA VAL A 207 1.66 6.91 5.48
C VAL A 207 0.22 7.29 5.75
N TRP A 208 -0.72 6.46 5.30
CA TRP A 208 -2.14 6.82 5.38
C TRP A 208 -3.02 5.65 5.83
N ASN A 209 -4.25 5.97 6.22
CA ASN A 209 -5.28 4.99 6.45
C ASN A 209 -6.63 5.58 6.06
N GLY A 210 -7.50 4.74 5.47
CA GLY A 210 -8.76 5.18 4.90
C GLY A 210 -9.82 4.10 4.99
N ARG A 211 -10.95 4.43 5.60
CA ARG A 211 -12.20 3.66 5.54
C ARG A 211 -13.39 4.59 5.83
N LYS A 212 -14.62 4.08 5.82
CA LYS A 212 -15.79 4.85 6.27
C LYS A 212 -15.50 5.46 7.63
N ASP A 213 -15.76 6.75 7.75
CA ASP A 213 -15.54 7.57 8.96
C ASP A 213 -14.09 7.72 9.43
N LEU A 214 -13.11 7.29 8.61
CA LEU A 214 -11.67 7.37 8.93
C LEU A 214 -10.85 7.79 7.70
N ALA A 215 -10.09 8.87 7.83
CA ALA A 215 -9.10 9.26 6.85
C ALA A 215 -7.92 9.96 7.56
N SER A 216 -6.77 9.32 7.65
CA SER A 216 -5.59 9.88 8.31
C SER A 216 -4.40 9.81 7.36
N LEU A 217 -3.58 10.85 7.32
CA LEU A 217 -2.36 10.95 6.52
C LEU A 217 -1.27 11.63 7.34
N PHE A 218 -0.13 10.94 7.44
CA PHE A 218 1.16 11.55 7.70
C PHE A 218 1.89 11.69 6.37
N LYS A 219 2.32 12.90 6.02
CA LYS A 219 3.03 13.18 4.79
C LYS A 219 4.31 13.94 5.08
N TYR A 220 5.44 13.43 4.61
CA TYR A 220 6.68 14.15 4.49
C TYR A 220 6.88 14.57 3.03
N GLN A 221 7.25 15.81 2.79
CA GLN A 221 7.55 16.34 1.47
C GLN A 221 8.82 17.20 1.48
N ALA A 222 9.77 16.87 0.61
CA ALA A 222 11.04 17.56 0.46
C ALA A 222 11.02 18.49 -0.77
N PHE A 223 11.37 19.75 -0.58
CA PHE A 223 11.45 20.78 -1.62
C PHE A 223 12.91 21.19 -1.83
N ARG A 224 13.62 20.42 -2.66
CA ARG A 224 15.07 20.60 -2.90
C ARG A 224 15.44 21.98 -3.42
N LYS A 225 14.60 22.58 -4.27
CA LYS A 225 14.84 23.90 -4.87
C LYS A 225 14.81 25.03 -3.83
N THR A 226 13.96 24.91 -2.82
CA THR A 226 13.78 25.90 -1.76
C THR A 226 14.47 25.52 -0.45
N GLN A 227 15.14 24.35 -0.43
CA GLN A 227 15.82 23.80 0.75
C GLN A 227 14.91 23.72 1.97
N GLN A 228 13.69 23.21 1.76
CA GLN A 228 12.68 23.10 2.81
C GLN A 228 12.05 21.72 2.78
N ALA A 229 11.64 21.24 3.94
CA ALA A 229 10.78 20.08 4.05
C ALA A 229 9.52 20.43 4.84
N THR A 230 8.46 19.68 4.60
CA THR A 230 7.19 19.84 5.32
C THR A 230 6.69 18.49 5.76
N ILE A 231 6.36 18.39 7.04
CA ILE A 231 5.53 17.32 7.58
C ILE A 231 4.11 17.86 7.66
N THR A 232 3.18 17.10 7.09
CA THR A 232 1.76 17.40 7.14
C THR A 232 1.05 16.24 7.82
N TRP A 233 0.31 16.56 8.89
CA TRP A 233 -0.73 15.69 9.42
C TRP A 233 -2.07 16.13 8.87
N ARG A 234 -2.83 15.21 8.29
CA ARG A 234 -4.18 15.47 7.79
C ARG A 234 -5.14 14.38 8.24
N GLY A 235 -6.21 14.75 8.94
CA GLY A 235 -7.25 13.79 9.35
C GLY A 235 -8.42 14.40 10.13
N PRO A 236 -9.43 13.60 10.52
CA PRO A 236 -10.59 14.08 11.28
C PRO A 236 -10.28 14.39 12.75
N TRP A 237 -9.05 14.12 13.18
CA TRP A 237 -8.56 14.29 14.54
C TRP A 237 -7.15 14.86 14.54
N THR A 238 -6.74 15.44 15.66
CA THR A 238 -5.42 16.03 15.85
C THR A 238 -4.46 15.00 16.43
N LEU A 239 -3.32 14.78 15.76
CA LEU A 239 -2.22 14.02 16.31
C LEU A 239 -1.24 14.97 17.00
N THR A 240 -1.08 14.82 18.32
CA THR A 240 0.01 15.47 19.05
C THR A 240 1.30 14.70 18.78
N MET A 241 2.19 15.24 17.95
CA MET A 241 3.49 14.62 17.69
C MET A 241 4.40 14.87 18.88
N GLU A 242 4.96 13.78 19.43
CA GLU A 242 5.95 13.89 20.50
C GLU A 242 7.23 14.59 20.02
N PRO A 243 7.95 15.30 20.91
CA PRO A 243 9.23 15.91 20.56
C PRO A 243 10.21 14.93 19.93
N SER A 244 10.21 13.68 20.41
CA SER A 244 11.04 12.57 19.93
C SER A 244 10.79 12.23 18.45
N VAL A 245 9.58 12.42 17.93
CA VAL A 245 9.23 12.24 16.52
C VAL A 245 9.75 13.42 15.71
N ILE A 246 9.54 14.64 16.19
CA ILE A 246 10.00 15.86 15.52
C ILE A 246 11.53 15.85 15.38
N GLU A 247 12.24 15.54 16.47
CA GLU A 247 13.70 15.41 16.49
C GLU A 247 14.21 14.35 15.50
N ALA A 248 13.52 13.20 15.41
CA ALA A 248 13.88 12.16 14.46
C ALA A 248 13.77 12.64 13.01
N TRP A 249 12.73 13.42 12.68
CA TRP A 249 12.56 13.98 11.34
C TRP A 249 13.47 15.19 11.05
N ASP A 250 13.80 16.00 12.06
CA ASP A 250 14.84 17.02 11.96
C ASP A 250 16.21 16.37 11.65
N ALA A 251 16.50 15.21 12.24
CA ALA A 251 17.73 14.47 11.95
C ALA A 251 17.82 13.99 10.49
N VAL A 252 16.70 13.67 9.84
CA VAL A 252 16.67 13.40 8.38
C VAL A 252 17.19 14.62 7.61
N MET A 253 16.93 15.82 8.11
CA MET A 253 17.29 17.08 7.46
C MET A 253 18.73 17.48 7.72
N LEU A 254 19.37 17.00 8.79
CA LEU A 254 20.80 17.21 9.06
C LEU A 254 21.71 16.66 7.95
N MET A 255 21.19 15.77 7.07
CA MET A 255 21.90 15.36 5.86
C MET A 255 22.03 16.49 4.82
N TYR A 256 21.27 17.58 4.98
CA TYR A 256 21.15 18.69 4.04
C TYR A 256 21.30 20.03 4.79
N ASP A 257 22.53 20.55 4.84
CA ASP A 257 22.84 21.80 5.55
C ASP A 257 21.86 22.94 5.23
N GLY A 258 21.33 23.58 6.28
CA GLY A 258 20.49 24.78 6.19
C GLY A 258 19.01 24.55 5.87
N TRP A 259 18.56 23.29 5.77
CA TRP A 259 17.14 23.00 5.52
C TRP A 259 16.25 23.31 6.73
N ARG A 260 15.02 23.74 6.47
CA ARG A 260 13.99 23.96 7.50
C ARG A 260 12.88 22.94 7.40
N LEU A 261 12.47 22.37 8.53
CA LEU A 261 11.33 21.48 8.66
C LEU A 261 10.11 22.27 9.15
N ASN A 262 9.03 22.27 8.35
CA ASN A 262 7.76 22.87 8.74
C ASN A 262 6.77 21.78 9.16
N LEU A 263 6.01 22.02 10.23
CA LEU A 263 4.91 21.17 10.64
C LEU A 263 3.58 21.83 10.29
N VAL A 264 2.74 21.12 9.54
CA VAL A 264 1.41 21.57 9.12
C VAL A 264 0.38 20.55 9.63
N GLN A 265 -0.71 21.04 10.20
CA GLN A 265 -1.85 20.21 10.61
C GLN A 265 -3.11 20.68 9.90
N GLU A 266 -3.81 19.76 9.26
CA GLU A 266 -5.01 20.02 8.48
C GLU A 266 -6.15 19.11 8.96
N ARG A 267 -7.30 19.73 9.24
CA ARG A 267 -8.46 19.01 9.76
C ARG A 267 -9.40 18.62 8.62
N LEU A 268 -9.84 17.36 8.62
CA LEU A 268 -10.85 16.86 7.72
C LEU A 268 -12.21 16.75 8.41
N ASP A 269 -13.28 16.90 7.63
CA ASP A 269 -14.62 16.58 8.09
C ASP A 269 -14.84 15.06 8.03
N LYS A 270 -15.05 14.44 9.20
CA LYS A 270 -15.35 13.01 9.33
C LYS A 270 -16.60 12.62 8.53
N ALA A 271 -17.61 13.49 8.49
CA ALA A 271 -18.89 13.19 7.85
C ALA A 271 -18.77 13.04 6.32
N ALA A 272 -17.74 13.63 5.72
CA ALA A 272 -17.47 13.53 4.28
C ALA A 272 -16.84 12.18 3.88
N ILE A 273 -16.29 11.42 4.83
CA ILE A 273 -15.56 10.18 4.54
C ILE A 273 -16.51 8.99 4.57
N LYS A 274 -17.16 8.68 3.44
CA LYS A 274 -18.11 7.55 3.37
C LYS A 274 -17.47 6.22 3.01
N SER A 275 -16.30 6.27 2.37
CA SER A 275 -15.57 5.07 1.91
C SER A 275 -14.06 5.29 1.94
N HIS A 276 -13.29 4.22 1.70
CA HIS A 276 -11.85 4.34 1.44
C HIS A 276 -11.56 5.11 0.14
N GLY A 277 -12.47 5.08 -0.85
CA GLY A 277 -12.38 5.92 -2.04
C GLY A 277 -12.49 7.42 -1.72
N ASP A 278 -13.39 7.80 -0.81
CA ASP A 278 -13.49 9.18 -0.36
C ASP A 278 -12.29 9.57 0.51
N ALA A 279 -11.79 8.66 1.35
CA ALA A 279 -10.55 8.90 2.10
C ALA A 279 -9.38 9.27 1.17
N ILE A 280 -9.15 8.51 0.09
CA ILE A 280 -8.11 8.83 -0.91
C ILE A 280 -8.33 10.23 -1.51
N HIS A 281 -9.58 10.56 -1.84
CA HIS A 281 -9.94 11.84 -2.45
C HIS A 281 -9.68 13.04 -1.50
N TYR A 282 -10.17 12.96 -0.27
CA TYR A 282 -10.06 14.05 0.71
C TYR A 282 -8.67 14.17 1.33
N LEU A 283 -7.91 13.08 1.42
CA LEU A 283 -6.51 13.14 1.87
C LEU A 283 -5.61 13.81 0.83
N MET A 284 -6.03 13.93 -0.43
CA MET A 284 -5.25 14.50 -1.54
C MET A 284 -3.85 13.88 -1.64
N LEU A 285 -3.77 12.55 -1.59
CA LEU A 285 -2.52 11.82 -1.73
C LEU A 285 -1.81 12.25 -3.03
N SER A 286 -0.51 12.54 -2.94
CA SER A 286 0.27 13.23 -3.99
C SER A 286 0.40 12.44 -5.29
N GLY A 287 0.01 11.17 -5.29
CA GLY A 287 -0.45 10.50 -6.49
C GLY A 287 0.15 9.11 -6.67
N GLN A 288 -0.68 8.25 -7.27
CA GLN A 288 -0.40 6.87 -7.67
C GLN A 288 -0.58 5.78 -6.61
N VAL A 289 -1.35 6.01 -5.54
CA VAL A 289 -1.86 4.85 -4.76
C VAL A 289 -2.79 3.99 -5.59
N LEU A 290 -3.52 4.60 -6.53
CA LEU A 290 -4.51 3.96 -7.38
C LEU A 290 -4.64 4.74 -8.70
N ARG A 291 -5.04 4.08 -9.79
CA ARG A 291 -5.34 4.80 -11.05
C ARG A 291 -6.57 5.70 -10.87
N PRO A 292 -6.57 6.93 -11.46
CA PRO A 292 -7.71 7.85 -11.32
C PRO A 292 -9.06 7.26 -11.74
N ILE A 293 -9.07 6.45 -12.82
CA ILE A 293 -10.30 5.78 -13.28
C ILE A 293 -10.79 4.75 -12.26
N SER A 294 -9.90 4.01 -11.62
CA SER A 294 -10.26 3.04 -10.59
C SER A 294 -10.79 3.74 -9.34
N LEU A 295 -10.21 4.88 -8.96
CA LEU A 295 -10.74 5.71 -7.87
C LEU A 295 -12.17 6.21 -8.16
N GLN A 296 -12.42 6.69 -9.38
CA GLN A 296 -13.77 7.10 -9.80
C GLN A 296 -14.76 5.94 -9.73
N GLN A 297 -14.36 4.75 -10.18
CA GLN A 297 -15.19 3.54 -10.09
C GLN A 297 -15.54 3.19 -8.63
N ILE A 298 -14.57 3.16 -7.72
CA ILE A 298 -14.82 2.87 -6.29
C ILE A 298 -15.83 3.87 -5.70
N ARG A 299 -15.64 5.16 -5.98
CA ARG A 299 -16.54 6.21 -5.46
C ARG A 299 -17.93 6.14 -6.07
N MET A 300 -18.05 5.78 -7.34
CA MET A 300 -19.36 5.58 -7.98
C MET A 300 -20.09 4.37 -7.40
N GLU A 301 -19.39 3.25 -7.19
CA GLU A 301 -19.95 2.06 -6.56
C GLU A 301 -20.46 2.36 -5.16
N GLN A 302 -19.72 3.15 -4.38
CA GLN A 302 -20.14 3.61 -3.05
C GLN A 302 -21.45 4.41 -3.11
N LYS A 303 -21.55 5.39 -4.01
CA LYS A 303 -22.76 6.22 -4.16
C LYS A 303 -24.00 5.38 -4.48
N VAL A 304 -23.87 4.43 -5.40
CA VAL A 304 -24.98 3.53 -5.76
C VAL A 304 -25.45 2.71 -4.56
N MET A 305 -24.54 2.30 -3.67
CA MET A 305 -24.91 1.55 -2.47
C MET A 305 -25.62 2.43 -1.42
N GLU A 306 -25.22 3.69 -1.27
CA GLU A 306 -25.90 4.65 -0.38
C GLU A 306 -27.32 4.98 -0.85
N ASP A 307 -27.50 5.12 -2.17
CA ASP A 307 -28.82 5.33 -2.77
C ASP A 307 -29.75 4.12 -2.55
N MET A 308 -29.20 2.90 -2.43
CA MET A 308 -30.00 1.70 -2.10
C MET A 308 -30.33 1.56 -0.61
N GLU A 309 -29.53 2.11 0.30
CA GLU A 309 -29.83 2.09 1.75
C GLU A 309 -30.91 3.12 2.15
N THR A 310 -31.22 4.08 1.27
CA THR A 310 -32.16 5.19 1.52
C THR A 310 -33.56 4.99 0.93
N VAL A 311 -33.81 3.84 0.28
CA VAL A 311 -35.11 3.42 -0.30
C VAL A 311 -35.73 2.31 0.54
#